data_AF-A0A7K4H515-F1
#
_entry.id   AF-A0A7K4H515-F1
#
_cell.length_a   1.000
_cell.length_b   1.000
_cell.length_c   1.000
_cell.angle_alpha   90.00
_cell.angle_beta   90.00
_cell.angle_gamma   90.00
#
_symmetry.space_group_name_H-M   'P 1'
#
loop_
_entity.id
_entity.type
_entity.pdbx_description
1 polymer ?
#
loop_
_entity_poly.entity_id
_entity_poly.type
_entity_poly.pdbx_seq_one_letter_code
_entity_poly.pdbx_strand_id
1 'polypeptide(L)' 'MKVVLFNGSPRKEGNTFHCLNTVMEELKAEGIDSEIIWIGNKKLQGC' A
#
# COMPACT_ATOMS: atom_id res chain seq x y z
N MET A 1 8.45 14.41 1.62
CA MET A 1 8.78 12.99 1.81
C MET A 1 7.88 12.18 0.90
N LYS A 2 8.32 11.03 0.38
CA LYS A 2 7.48 10.14 -0.44
C LYS A 2 7.32 8.80 0.27
N VAL A 3 6.09 8.32 0.43
CA VAL A 3 5.77 7.06 1.13
C VAL A 3 5.25 6.03 0.14
N VAL A 4 5.72 4.80 0.24
CA VAL A 4 5.24 3.67 -0.57
C VAL A 4 4.55 2.67 0.34
N LEU A 5 3.28 2.38 0.07
CA LEU A 5 2.45 1.45 0.80
C LEU A 5 2.39 0.11 0.05
N PHE A 6 2.97 -0.95 0.61
CA PHE A 6 2.92 -2.27 -0.03
C PHE A 6 1.69 -3.06 0.40
N ASN A 7 0.78 -3.34 -0.53
CA ASN A 7 -0.29 -4.31 -0.31
C ASN A 7 0.27 -5.73 -0.50
N GLY A 8 0.55 -6.41 0.61
CA GLY A 8 0.99 -7.82 0.63
C GLY A 8 -0.13 -8.85 0.62
N SER A 9 -1.40 -8.44 0.72
CA SER A 9 -2.53 -9.38 0.73
C SER A 9 -2.71 -10.05 -0.63
N PRO A 10 -3.08 -11.35 -0.68
CA PRO A 10 -3.38 -12.03 -1.94
C PRO A 10 -4.60 -11.44 -2.66
N ARG A 11 -5.41 -10.64 -1.96
CA ARG A 11 -6.53 -9.87 -2.54
C ARG A 11 -6.08 -8.43 -2.81
N LYS A 12 -6.17 -8.00 -4.08
CA LYS A 12 -5.84 -6.64 -4.52
C LYS A 12 -6.67 -5.57 -3.81
N GLU A 13 -7.97 -5.81 -3.67
CA GLU A 13 -8.95 -4.88 -3.07
C GLU A 13 -9.64 -5.55 -1.87
N GLY A 14 -8.84 -6.19 -1.01
CA GLY A 14 -9.32 -6.76 0.26
C GLY A 14 -9.12 -5.81 1.45
N ASN A 15 -9.31 -6.32 2.66
CA ASN A 15 -9.19 -5.53 3.90
C ASN A 15 -7.87 -4.74 3.99
N THR A 16 -6.74 -5.36 3.63
CA THR A 16 -5.44 -4.67 3.62
C THR A 16 -5.44 -3.46 2.71
N PHE A 17 -6.04 -3.54 1.51
CA PHE A 17 -6.17 -2.39 0.62
C PHE A 17 -6.99 -1.28 1.27
N HIS A 18 -8.12 -1.60 1.90
CA HIS A 18 -8.93 -0.60 2.58
C HIS A 18 -8.18 0.08 3.74
N CYS A 19 -7.48 -0.69 4.58
CA CYS A 19 -6.65 -0.13 5.65
C CYS A 19 -5.53 0.77 5.11
N LEU A 20 -4.87 0.36 4.02
CA LEU A 20 -3.83 1.19 3.39
C LEU A 20 -4.40 2.48 2.79
N ASN A 21 -5.62 2.47 2.25
CA ASN A 21 -6.27 3.69 1.79
C ASN A 21 -6.57 4.65 2.95
N THR A 22 -7.04 4.15 4.09
CA THR A 22 -7.22 4.99 5.29
C THR A 22 -5.91 5.67 5.71
N VAL A 23 -4.79 4.94 5.69
CA VAL A 23 -3.47 5.54 5.98
C VAL A 23 -3.07 6.55 4.89
N MET A 24 -3.34 6.25 3.63
CA MET A 24 -3.06 7.14 2.49
C MET A 24 -3.84 8.46 2.59
N GLU A 25 -5.07 8.44 3.09
CA GLU A 25 -5.89 9.63 3.33
C GLU A 25 -5.25 10.55 4.40
N GLU A 26 -4.78 9.98 5.52
CA GLU A 26 -4.07 10.73 6.56
C GLU A 26 -2.74 11.31 6.05
N LEU A 27 -1.96 10.51 5.30
CA LEU A 27 -0.72 11.00 4.68
C LEU A 27 -0.98 12.16 3.72
N LYS A 28 -2.06 12.07 2.93
CA LYS A 28 -2.46 13.15 2.01
C LYS A 28 -2.88 14.42 2.77
N ALA A 29 -3.56 14.28 3.92
CA ALA A 29 -3.94 15.43 4.76
C ALA A 29 -2.71 16.20 5.29
N GLU A 30 -1.61 15.49 5.58
CA GLU A 30 -0.32 16.06 5.96
C GLU A 30 0.53 16.54 4.76
N GLY A 31 -0.01 16.52 3.53
CA GLY A 31 0.70 16.92 2.32
C GLY A 31 1.82 15.96 1.90
N ILE A 32 1.77 14.70 2.35
CA ILE A 32 2.75 13.66 2.03
C ILE A 32 2.30 12.89 0.80
N ASP A 33 3.13 12.90 -0.25
CA ASP A 33 2.91 12.10 -1.45
C ASP A 33 3.05 10.60 -1.15
N SER A 34 2.08 9.82 -1.59
CA SER A 34 2.05 8.39 -1.33
C SER A 34 1.37 7.58 -2.41
N GLU A 35 1.83 6.34 -2.59
CA GLU A 35 1.29 5.40 -3.58
C GLU A 35 1.19 3.98 -3.02
N ILE A 36 0.19 3.22 -3.47
CA ILE A 36 0.00 1.81 -3.09
C ILE A 36 0.52 0.89 -4.19
N ILE A 37 1.44 -0.02 -3.86
CA ILE A 37 1.94 -1.07 -4.75
C ILE A 37 1.44 -2.42 -4.28
N TRP A 38 0.73 -3.15 -5.14
CA TRP A 38 0.30 -4.51 -4.84
C TRP A 38 1.39 -5.53 -5.18
N ILE A 39 1.85 -6.25 -4.16
CA ILE A 39 2.86 -7.30 -4.28
C ILE A 39 2.33 -8.68 -3.87
N GLY A 40 1.11 -8.76 -3.33
CA GLY A 40 0.53 -10.02 -2.85
C GLY A 40 0.23 -11.05 -3.93
N ASN A 41 0.29 -10.70 -5.22
CA ASN A 41 0.24 -11.65 -6.34
C ASN A 41 1.63 -11.99 -6.91
N LYS A 42 2.71 -11.39 -6.39
CA LYS A 42 4.06 -11.60 -6.91
C LYS A 42 4.73 -12.73 -6.15
N LYS A 43 5.41 -13.61 -6.90
CA LYS A 43 6.32 -14.59 -6.30
C LYS A 43 7.60 -13.86 -5.89
N LEU A 44 7.65 -13.41 -4.65
CA LEU A 44 8.84 -12.79 -4.07
C LEU A 44 9.90 -13.88 -3.88
N GLN A 45 11.09 -13.66 -4.44
CA GLN A 45 12.27 -14.51 -4.24
C GLN A 45 13.32 -13.73 -3.47
N GLY A 46 13.96 -14.39 -2.51
CA GLY A 46 15.13 -13.85 -1.84
C GLY A 46 16.32 -13.76 -2.79
N CYS A 47 17.37 -13.06 -2.35
CA CYS A 47 18.65 -12.98 -3.04
C CYS A 47 19.38 -14.33 -3.05
#